data_AF-R0JUN4-F1
#
_entry.id   AF-R0JUN4-F1
#
_cell.length_a   1.000
_cell.length_b   1.000
_cell.length_c   1.000
_cell.angle_alpha   90.00
_cell.angle_beta   90.00
_cell.angle_gamma   90.00
#
_symmetry.space_group_name_H-M   'P 1'
#
loop_
_entity.id
_entity.type
_entity.pdbx_description
1 polymer ?
#
loop_
_entity_poly.entity_id
_entity_poly.type
_entity_poly.pdbx_seq_one_letter_code
_entity_poly.pdbx_strand_id
1 'polypeptide(L)'
;MTKVDIKNYLEKIYNVPVAAVRTRIQYGANNKRNHKNQRVKTPDYKVAYVQLGKGQTFQFPNLFPEKEQDEEAQSFDDFRKKYLEKEQKIQKGDPRRGGVPDWFGL
;
A
#
# COMPACT_ATOMS: atom_id res chain seq x y z
N MET A 1 0.62 4.61 -27.24
CA MET A 1 1.91 3.89 -27.13
C MET A 1 1.79 2.49 -27.73
N THR A 2 2.54 2.28 -28.80
CA THR A 2 2.69 1.02 -29.54
C THR A 2 3.93 0.26 -29.06
N LYS A 3 4.14 -0.96 -29.56
CA LYS A 3 5.34 -1.76 -29.24
C LYS A 3 6.64 -1.07 -29.66
N VAL A 4 6.62 -0.39 -30.81
CA VAL A 4 7.78 0.33 -31.35
C VAL A 4 8.09 1.55 -30.51
N ASP A 5 7.05 2.31 -30.08
CA ASP A 5 7.24 3.46 -29.21
C ASP A 5 7.88 3.06 -27.88
N ILE A 6 7.43 1.97 -27.26
CA ILE A 6 7.99 1.47 -25.99
C ILE A 6 9.45 1.09 -26.17
N LYS A 7 9.80 0.38 -27.25
CA LYS A 7 11.18 0.00 -27.54
C LYS A 7 12.06 1.24 -27.69
N ASN A 8 11.67 2.18 -28.55
CA ASN A 8 12.42 3.40 -28.79
C ASN A 8 12.57 4.26 -27.54
N TYR A 9 11.52 4.33 -26.72
CA TYR A 9 11.53 5.09 -25.47
C TYR A 9 12.55 4.53 -24.46
N LEU A 10 12.56 3.21 -24.26
CA LEU A 10 13.50 2.54 -23.35
C LEU A 10 14.94 2.58 -23.87
N GLU A 11 15.14 2.39 -25.18
CA GLU A 11 16.48 2.41 -25.78
C GLU A 11 17.09 3.81 -25.82
N LYS A 12 16.30 4.85 -26.13
CA LYS A 12 16.84 6.21 -26.32
C LYS A 12 16.97 7.01 -25.02
N ILE A 13 16.06 6.85 -24.07
CA ILE A 13 16.05 7.64 -22.83
C ILE A 13 16.80 6.92 -21.72
N TYR A 14 16.57 5.61 -21.58
CA TYR A 14 17.12 4.81 -20.48
C TYR A 14 18.28 3.90 -20.92
N ASN A 15 18.65 3.89 -22.20
CA ASN A 15 19.74 3.06 -22.75
C ASN A 15 19.59 1.55 -22.47
N VAL A 16 18.34 1.07 -22.34
CA VAL A 16 18.07 -0.35 -22.03
C VAL A 16 17.98 -1.16 -23.33
N PRO A 17 18.78 -2.22 -23.51
CA PRO A 17 18.68 -3.07 -24.70
C PRO A 17 17.43 -3.94 -24.64
N VAL A 18 16.51 -3.79 -25.60
CA VAL A 18 15.23 -4.52 -25.63
C VAL A 18 15.20 -5.52 -26.79
N ALA A 19 15.00 -6.80 -26.47
CA ALA A 19 14.88 -7.87 -27.47
C ALA A 19 13.46 -7.95 -28.05
N ALA A 20 12.44 -7.99 -27.19
CA ALA A 20 11.06 -8.13 -27.61
C ALA A 20 10.09 -7.41 -26.66
N VAL A 21 8.98 -6.90 -27.21
CA VAL A 21 7.91 -6.25 -26.46
C VAL A 21 6.56 -6.88 -26.82
N ARG A 22 5.82 -7.32 -25.80
CA ARG A 22 4.46 -7.83 -25.92
C ARG A 22 3.52 -6.95 -25.09
N THR A 23 2.45 -6.47 -25.69
CA THR A 23 1.49 -5.60 -25.00
C THR A 23 0.11 -6.22 -24.99
N ARG A 24 -0.63 -6.03 -23.90
CA ARG A 24 -2.05 -6.39 -23.79
C ARG A 24 -2.83 -5.25 -23.14
N ILE A 25 -4.12 -5.15 -23.46
CA ILE A 25 -5.03 -4.21 -22.78
C ILE A 25 -5.64 -4.94 -21.58
N GLN A 26 -5.53 -4.36 -20.39
CA GLN A 26 -6.14 -4.87 -19.18
C GLN A 26 -7.42 -4.08 -18.90
N TYR A 27 -8.54 -4.81 -18.88
CA TYR A 27 -9.82 -4.26 -18.46
C TYR A 27 -9.83 -4.09 -16.94
N GLY A 28 -10.19 -2.90 -16.46
CA GLY A 28 -10.43 -2.61 -15.06
C GLY A 28 -11.75 -3.21 -14.57
N ALA A 29 -11.89 -3.43 -13.26
CA ALA A 29 -13.15 -3.85 -12.66
C ALA A 29 -14.27 -2.80 -12.86
N ASN A 30 -15.48 -3.26 -13.11
CA ASN A 30 -16.69 -2.42 -13.22
C ASN A 30 -17.83 -2.87 -12.28
N ASN A 31 -17.47 -3.62 -11.24
CA ASN A 31 -18.45 -4.27 -10.36
C ASN A 31 -18.73 -3.41 -9.11
N LYS A 32 -17.85 -2.45 -8.80
CA LYS A 32 -18.00 -1.57 -7.64
C LYS A 32 -19.15 -0.59 -7.88
N ARG A 33 -19.96 -0.37 -6.85
CA ARG A 33 -21.03 0.63 -6.84
C ARG A 33 -20.80 1.63 -5.71
N ASN A 34 -21.24 2.86 -5.92
CA ASN A 34 -21.21 3.90 -4.88
C ASN A 34 -22.48 3.84 -4.01
N HIS A 35 -22.54 4.73 -3.01
CA HIS A 35 -23.69 4.86 -2.09
C HIS A 35 -25.02 5.23 -2.80
N LYS A 36 -24.97 5.71 -4.04
CA LYS A 36 -26.13 6.02 -4.89
C LYS A 36 -26.44 4.88 -5.88
N ASN A 37 -25.88 3.69 -5.68
CA ASN A 37 -26.05 2.52 -6.54
C ASN A 37 -25.53 2.72 -8.00
N GLN A 38 -24.65 3.69 -8.25
CA GLN A 38 -24.03 3.94 -9.55
C GLN A 38 -22.73 3.13 -9.69
N ARG A 39 -22.47 2.57 -10.88
CA ARG A 39 -21.24 1.81 -11.15
C ARG A 39 -20.02 2.74 -11.19
N VAL A 40 -18.95 2.33 -10.51
CA VAL A 40 -17.66 3.02 -10.51
C VAL A 40 -16.66 2.11 -11.20
N LYS A 41 -16.26 2.52 -12.41
CA LYS A 41 -15.32 1.82 -13.26
C LYS A 41 -13.89 2.18 -12.89
N THR A 42 -13.05 1.18 -12.60
CA THR A 42 -11.60 1.42 -12.53
C THR A 42 -11.06 1.59 -13.95
N PRO A 43 -10.14 2.53 -14.20
CA PRO A 43 -9.65 2.82 -15.55
C PRO A 43 -8.97 1.60 -16.18
N ASP A 44 -9.21 1.42 -17.47
CA ASP A 44 -8.51 0.42 -18.27
C ASP A 44 -7.08 0.91 -18.52
N TYR A 45 -6.11 -0.01 -18.52
CA TYR A 45 -4.71 0.33 -18.74
C TYR A 45 -4.03 -0.69 -19.65
N LYS A 46 -2.91 -0.29 -20.25
CA LYS A 46 -2.13 -1.15 -21.14
C LYS A 46 -0.91 -1.69 -20.38
N VAL A 47 -0.72 -3.01 -20.44
CA VAL A 47 0.43 -3.70 -19.83
C VAL A 47 1.42 -4.07 -20.94
N ALA A 48 2.70 -3.87 -20.68
CA ALA A 48 3.80 -4.27 -21.54
C ALA A 48 4.71 -5.27 -20.81
N TYR A 49 5.01 -6.38 -21.48
CA TYR A 49 6.02 -7.35 -21.09
C TYR A 49 7.23 -7.14 -22.00
N VAL A 50 8.38 -6.85 -21.41
CA VAL A 50 9.62 -6.51 -22.11
C VAL A 50 10.66 -7.57 -21.80
N GLN A 51 11.27 -8.14 -22.84
CA GLN A 51 12.41 -9.03 -22.70
C GLN A 51 13.69 -8.24 -22.96
N LEU A 52 14.61 -8.28 -21.99
CA LEU A 52 15.91 -7.63 -22.11
C LEU A 52 16.79 -8.36 -23.14
N GLY A 53 17.59 -7.60 -23.86
CA GLY A 53 18.62 -8.12 -24.74
C GLY A 53 19.91 -8.47 -24.00
N LYS A 54 20.87 -9.04 -24.74
CA LYS A 54 22.26 -9.28 -24.27
C LYS A 54 22.39 -10.18 -23.03
N GLY A 55 21.41 -11.05 -22.77
CA GLY A 55 21.43 -11.98 -21.63
C GLY A 55 21.32 -11.31 -20.26
N GLN A 56 20.91 -10.04 -20.20
CA GLN A 56 20.73 -9.33 -18.94
C GLN A 56 19.53 -9.86 -18.17
N THR A 57 19.68 -9.99 -16.86
CA THR A 57 18.62 -10.37 -15.93
C THR A 57 18.21 -9.16 -15.09
N PHE A 58 16.92 -9.00 -14.86
CA PHE A 58 16.38 -7.97 -13.98
C PHE A 58 15.50 -8.62 -12.92
N GLN A 59 15.72 -8.24 -11.66
CA GLN A 59 14.87 -8.60 -10.53
C GLN A 59 14.32 -7.31 -9.94
N PHE A 60 13.01 -7.29 -9.67
CA PHE A 60 12.40 -6.11 -9.07
C PHE A 60 12.93 -5.95 -7.65
N PRO A 61 13.57 -4.81 -7.31
CA PRO A 61 14.15 -4.62 -5.98
C PRO A 61 13.05 -4.50 -4.92
N ASN A 62 13.39 -4.80 -3.67
CA ASN A 62 12.50 -4.51 -2.57
C ASN A 62 12.50 -3.00 -2.30
N LEU A 63 11.42 -2.31 -2.70
CA LEU A 63 11.25 -0.87 -2.50
C LEU A 63 10.84 -0.51 -1.07
N PHE A 64 10.37 -1.49 -0.29
CA PHE A 64 9.88 -1.29 1.07
C PHE A 64 10.59 -2.25 2.02
N PRO A 65 11.90 -2.05 2.27
CA PRO A 65 12.58 -2.77 3.34
C PRO A 65 11.94 -2.41 4.68
N GLU A 66 12.03 -3.34 5.64
CA GLU A 66 11.67 -3.03 7.02
C GLU A 66 12.56 -1.87 7.49
N LYS A 67 11.92 -0.79 7.91
CA LYS A 67 12.65 0.40 8.38
C LYS A 67 13.31 0.09 9.71
N GLU A 68 14.55 0.55 9.87
CA GLU A 68 15.15 0.66 11.20
C GLU A 68 14.33 1.69 12.00
N GLN A 69 14.23 1.50 13.33
CA GLN A 69 13.39 2.34 14.18
C GLN A 69 13.95 3.77 14.26
N ASP A 70 13.50 4.64 13.36
CA ASP A 70 13.77 6.09 13.41
C ASP A 70 13.21 6.69 14.71
N GLU A 71 13.84 7.76 15.23
CA GLU A 71 13.45 8.45 16.47
C GLU A 71 11.98 8.93 16.45
N GLU A 72 11.47 9.29 15.26
CA GLU A 72 10.06 9.67 15.06
C GLU A 72 9.11 8.46 15.25
N ALA A 73 9.49 7.27 14.77
CA ALA A 73 8.73 6.05 14.98
C ALA A 73 8.71 5.64 16.46
N GLN A 74 9.81 5.87 17.18
CA GLN A 74 9.88 5.66 18.63
C GLN A 74 8.92 6.58 19.39
N SER A 75 8.85 7.86 19.03
CA SER A 75 7.92 8.81 19.66
C SER A 75 6.45 8.41 19.49
N PHE A 76 6.08 7.90 18.31
CA PHE A 76 4.73 7.46 18.00
C PHE A 76 4.40 6.12 18.69
N ASP A 77 5.36 5.21 18.76
CA ASP A 77 5.24 3.95 19.51
C ASP A 77 5.13 4.19 21.01
N ASP A 78 5.84 5.18 21.56
CA ASP A 78 5.72 5.55 22.97
C ASP A 78 4.35 6.14 23.30
N PHE A 79 3.80 6.98 22.41
CA PHE A 79 2.42 7.45 22.55
C PHE A 79 1.43 6.29 22.53
N ARG A 80 1.61 5.35 21.58
CA ARG A 80 0.78 4.15 21.46
C ARG A 80 0.86 3.25 22.71
N LYS A 81 2.06 3.04 23.25
CA LYS A 81 2.28 2.26 24.49
C LYS A 81 1.60 2.92 25.68
N LYS A 82 1.77 4.23 25.88
CA LYS A 82 1.09 4.98 26.94
C LYS A 82 -0.44 4.87 26.84
N TYR A 83 -0.99 4.90 25.63
CA TYR A 83 -2.41 4.71 25.41
C TYR A 83 -2.88 3.30 25.80
N LEU A 84 -2.18 2.26 25.34
CA LEU A 84 -2.49 0.86 25.66
C LEU A 84 -2.38 0.57 27.16
N GLU A 85 -1.36 1.10 27.84
CA GLU A 85 -1.22 0.98 29.29
C GLU A 85 -2.39 1.66 30.03
N LYS A 86 -2.83 2.82 29.55
CA LYS A 86 -3.97 3.53 30.12
C LYS A 86 -5.25 2.71 29.95
N GLU A 87 -5.49 2.11 28.78
CA GLU A 87 -6.63 1.21 28.56
C GLU A 87 -6.57 -0.05 29.44
N GLN A 88 -5.40 -0.66 29.59
CA GLN A 88 -5.24 -1.84 30.46
C GLN A 88 -5.48 -1.50 31.95
N LYS A 89 -5.07 -0.30 32.39
CA LYS A 89 -5.30 0.19 33.75
C LYS A 89 -6.76 0.59 33.99
N ILE A 90 -7.50 0.96 32.95
CA ILE A 90 -8.96 1.12 33.00
C ILE A 90 -9.54 -0.30 33.11
N GLN A 91 -9.54 -0.84 34.33
CA GLN A 91 -10.27 -2.07 34.63
C GLN A 91 -11.76 -1.84 34.33
N LYS A 92 -12.44 -2.87 33.84
CA LYS A 92 -13.90 -2.82 33.71
C LYS A 92 -14.48 -2.52 35.09
N GLY A 93 -15.26 -1.44 35.19
CA GLY A 93 -15.89 -1.03 36.44
C GLY A 93 -16.71 -2.18 37.04
N ASP A 94 -16.74 -2.27 38.37
CA ASP A 94 -17.45 -3.33 39.08
C ASP A 94 -18.95 -3.33 38.66
N PRO A 95 -19.47 -4.42 38.05
CA PRO A 95 -20.87 -4.49 37.63
C PRO A 95 -21.87 -4.24 38.77
N ARG A 96 -21.46 -4.44 40.03
CA ARG A 96 -22.30 -4.25 41.22
C ARG A 96 -22.50 -2.78 41.60
N ARG A 97 -21.67 -1.86 41.09
CA ARG A 97 -21.77 -0.42 41.40
C ARG A 97 -22.88 0.30 40.63
N GLY A 98 -23.60 -0.38 39.73
CA GLY A 98 -24.78 0.20 39.07
C GLY A 98 -24.52 1.46 38.24
N GLY A 99 -23.28 1.67 37.79
CA GLY A 99 -22.89 2.84 36.98
C GLY A 99 -22.41 4.06 37.77
N VAL A 100 -22.24 3.96 39.10
CA VAL A 100 -21.62 5.02 39.90
C VAL A 100 -20.11 5.11 39.59
N PRO A 101 -19.54 6.30 39.35
CA PRO A 101 -18.11 6.46 39.03
C PRO A 101 -17.17 6.06 40.18
N ASP A 102 -16.07 5.37 39.85
CA ASP A 102 -15.07 4.90 40.82
C ASP A 102 -14.14 5.97 41.39
N TRP A 103 -14.27 7.22 40.94
CA TRP A 103 -13.41 8.33 41.36
C TRP A 103 -13.74 8.89 42.76
N PHE A 104 -14.98 8.75 43.24
CA PHE A 104 -15.39 9.25 44.56
C PHE A 104 -15.08 8.20 45.64
N GLY A 105 -14.05 8.45 46.46
CA GLY A 105 -13.61 7.56 47.54
C GLY A 105 -14.11 7.95 48.93
N LEU A 106 -15.36 8.40 49.04
CA LEU A 106 -16.04 8.70 50.32
C LEU A 106 -16.29 7.43 51.14
#